data_AF-A0A933IVJ4-F1
#
_entry.id   AF-A0A933IVJ4-F1
#
_cell.length_a   1.000
_cell.length_b   1.000
_cell.length_c   1.000
_cell.angle_alpha   90.00
_cell.angle_beta   90.00
_cell.angle_gamma   90.00
#
_symmetry.space_group_name_H-M   'P 1'
#
loop_
_entity.id
_entity.type
_entity.pdbx_description
1 polymer ?
#
loop_
_entity_poly.entity_id
_entity_poly.type
_entity_poly.pdbx_seq_one_letter_code
_entity_poly.pdbx_strand_id
1 'polypeptide(L)' 'MLKSEIRKDYLSDQQVIITPGRAKRPRDIKEQTIISRMSDCPFCLEKINPKNIVDK' A
#
# COMPACT_ATOMS: atom_id res chain seq x y z
N MET A 1 13.25 -2.88 25.08
CA MET A 1 13.45 -2.33 23.71
C MET A 1 13.91 -3.46 22.81
N LEU A 2 13.28 -3.63 21.63
CA LEU A 2 13.75 -4.58 20.63
C LEU A 2 15.02 -4.03 19.96
N LYS A 3 16.07 -4.86 19.88
CA LYS A 3 17.33 -4.51 19.21
C LYS A 3 17.16 -4.59 17.70
N SER A 4 17.98 -3.84 16.97
CA SER A 4 18.06 -3.97 15.50
C SER A 4 18.79 -5.27 15.13
N GLU A 5 18.37 -5.90 14.04
CA GLU A 5 18.92 -7.20 13.60
C GLU A 5 18.86 -7.34 12.07
N ILE A 6 19.66 -8.24 11.52
CA ILE A 6 19.60 -8.66 10.12
C ILE A 6 19.03 -10.08 10.10
N ARG A 7 18.01 -10.30 9.28
CA ARG A 7 17.41 -11.63 9.07
C ARG A 7 17.41 -11.99 7.60
N LYS A 8 17.35 -13.28 7.30
CA LYS A 8 17.17 -13.77 5.94
C LYS A 8 15.67 -13.94 5.67
N ASP A 9 15.23 -13.57 4.48
CA ASP A 9 13.87 -13.90 4.06
C ASP A 9 13.72 -15.42 3.86
N TYR A 10 12.52 -15.93 4.13
CA TYR A 10 12.25 -17.37 4.05
C TYR A 10 11.90 -17.82 2.63
N LEU A 11 11.37 -16.92 1.82
CA LEU A 11 10.93 -17.22 0.45
C LEU A 11 11.98 -16.82 -0.59
N SER A 12 12.73 -15.76 -0.34
CA SER A 12 13.80 -15.26 -1.20
C SER A 12 15.15 -15.34 -0.51
N ASP A 13 16.24 -15.52 -1.26
CA ASP A 13 17.61 -15.59 -0.74
C ASP A 13 18.16 -14.19 -0.35
N GLN A 14 17.29 -13.30 0.09
CA GLN A 14 17.59 -11.91 0.39
C GLN A 14 17.73 -11.67 1.89
N GLN A 15 18.48 -10.63 2.26
CA GLN A 15 18.66 -10.20 3.64
C GLN A 15 17.80 -8.96 3.93
N VAL A 16 17.24 -8.90 5.14
CA VAL A 16 16.34 -7.85 5.59
C VAL A 16 16.91 -7.22 6.86
N ILE A 17 16.94 -5.88 6.88
CA ILE A 17 17.37 -5.09 8.03
C ILE A 17 16.14 -4.70 8.86
N ILE A 18 16.05 -5.20 10.09
CA ILE A 18 14.93 -4.92 11.01
C ILE A 18 15.37 -3.85 12.01
N THR A 19 14.75 -2.68 11.94
CA THR A 19 15.04 -1.52 12.81
C THR A 19 13.74 -0.94 13.41
N PRO A 20 13.23 -1.50 14.53
CA PRO A 20 11.91 -1.15 15.07
C PRO A 20 11.75 0.33 15.42
N GLY A 21 12.85 1.00 15.82
CA GLY A 21 12.85 2.44 16.14
C GLY A 21 12.59 3.34 14.93
N ARG A 22 12.80 2.86 13.70
CA ARG A 22 12.64 3.66 12.47
C ARG A 22 11.23 4.23 12.31
N ALA A 23 10.21 3.51 12.77
CA ALA A 23 8.82 3.94 12.69
C ALA A 23 8.52 5.19 13.55
N LYS A 24 9.27 5.41 14.64
CA LYS A 24 9.07 6.54 15.56
C LYS A 24 9.78 7.82 15.11
N ARG A 25 10.58 7.76 14.03
CA ARG A 25 11.29 8.94 13.53
C ARG A 25 10.26 9.95 13.00
N PRO A 26 10.22 11.19 13.52
CA PRO A 26 9.34 12.22 12.99
C PRO A 26 9.69 12.50 11.53
N ARG A 27 8.67 12.77 10.71
CA ARG A 27 8.82 13.14 9.31
C ARG A 27 8.34 14.57 9.15
N ASP A 28 9.10 15.37 8.41
CA ASP A 28 8.76 16.77 8.13
C ASP A 28 7.56 16.86 7.17
N ILE A 29 7.40 15.87 6.30
CA ILE A 29 6.31 15.75 5.35
C ILE A 29 5.51 14.49 5.68
N LYS A 30 4.21 14.66 5.94
CA LYS A 30 3.26 13.55 6.01
C LYS A 30 2.69 13.34 4.61
N GLU A 31 3.08 12.25 3.95
CA GLU A 31 2.35 11.80 2.76
C GLU A 31 0.88 11.60 3.14
N GLN A 32 -0.02 12.34 2.50
CA GLN A 32 -1.44 12.10 2.66
C GLN A 32 -1.77 10.82 1.88
N THR A 33 -1.92 9.70 2.58
CA THR A 33 -2.43 8.45 1.99
C THR A 33 -3.94 8.49 1.74
N ILE A 34 -4.59 9.61 2.08
CA ILE A 34 -5.97 9.84 1.71
C ILE A 34 -5.96 10.10 0.22
N ILE A 35 -6.14 9.04 -0.56
CA ILE A 35 -6.60 9.11 -1.94
C ILE A 35 -7.82 10.03 -1.87
N SER A 36 -7.68 11.29 -2.33
CA SER A 36 -8.83 12.16 -2.49
C SER A 36 -9.82 11.35 -3.32
N ARG A 37 -11.04 11.17 -2.82
CA ARG A 37 -12.05 10.35 -3.49
C ARG A 37 -12.18 10.90 -4.90
N MET A 38 -11.56 10.21 -5.87
CA MET A 38 -11.67 10.56 -7.27
C MET A 38 -13.16 10.53 -7.56
N SER A 39 -13.70 11.66 -7.98
CA SER A 39 -15.14 11.95 -7.98
C SER A 39 -15.97 10.96 -8.80
N ASP A 40 -15.33 10.21 -9.70
CA ASP A 40 -16.01 9.33 -10.63
C ASP A 40 -15.32 7.97 -10.72
N CYS A 41 -15.79 7.03 -9.90
CA CYS A 41 -15.43 5.62 -9.96
C CYS A 41 -16.07 4.96 -11.20
N PRO A 42 -15.30 4.57 -12.23
CA PRO A 42 -15.83 4.00 -13.47
C PRO A 42 -16.34 2.55 -13.30
N PHE A 43 -15.96 1.90 -12.21
CA PHE A 43 -16.36 0.52 -11.87
C PHE A 43 -17.51 0.46 -10.87
N CYS A 44 -18.03 1.61 -10.45
CA CYS A 44 -19.17 1.64 -9.55
C CYS A 44 -20.42 1.26 -10.35
N LEU A 45 -21.26 0.41 -9.76
CA LEU A 45 -22.43 -0.20 -10.43
C LEU A 45 -23.30 0.83 -11.18
N GLU A 46 -23.46 2.02 -10.60
CA GLU A 46 -24.22 3.14 -11.18
C GLU A 46 -23.63 3.72 -12.47
N LYS A 47 -22.33 3.52 -12.72
CA LYS A 47 -21.56 4.11 -13.84
C LYS A 47 -21.03 3.05 -14.82
N ILE A 48 -21.37 1.78 -14.63
CA ILE A 48 -21.01 0.72 -15.58
C ILE A 48 -21.77 0.95 -16.87
N ASN A 49 -21.05 1.09 -18.00
CA ASN A 49 -21.68 1.22 -19.31
C ASN A 49 -22.16 -0.16 -19.79
N PRO A 50 -23.48 -0.42 -19.85
CA PRO A 50 -24.01 -1.74 -20.21
C PRO A 50 -23.66 -2.17 -21.64
N LYS A 51 -23.25 -1.23 -22.50
CA LYS A 51 -22.78 -1.53 -23.86
C LYS A 51 -21.45 -2.26 -23.90
N ASN A 52 -20.67 -2.17 -22.83
CA ASN A 52 -19.33 -2.75 -22.72
C ASN A 52 -19.30 -4.09 -21.96
N ILE A 53 -20.47 -4.62 -21.57
CA ILE A 53 -20.58 -5.91 -20.88
C ILE A 53 -20.65 -7.00 -21.95
N VAL A 54 -19.59 -7.83 -22.01
CA VAL A 54 -19.41 -8.87 -23.04
C VAL A 54 -20.10 -10.18 -22.64
N ASP A 55 -20.23 -10.46 -21.35
CA ASP A 55 -20.91 -11.66 -20.85
C ASP A 55 -22.43 -11.43 -20.82
N LYS A 56 -23.16 -12.28 -21.56
CA LYS A 56 -24.62 -12.29 -21.65
C LYS A 56 -25.17 -13.70 -21.50
#